data_AF-A0A1Y2CN61-F1
#
_entry.id   AF-A0A1Y2CN61-F1
#
_cell.length_a   1.000
_cell.length_b   1.000
_cell.length_c   1.000
_cell.angle_alpha   90.00
_cell.angle_beta   90.00
_cell.angle_gamma   90.00
#
_symmetry.space_group_name_H-M   'P 1'
#
loop_
_entity.id
_entity.type
_entity.pdbx_description
1 polymer ?
#
loop_
_entity_poly.entity_id
_entity_poly.type
_entity_poly.pdbx_seq_one_letter_code
_entity_poly.pdbx_strand_id
1 'polypeptide(L)'
;GQHIALRAETKENAIIRNYTPATTYSDMQAGRIDLIVRLVPNGVMSTILQNVEHAPSVKFSISLCHDGFGYTANKVSALILVGSGTGITPLINIARAVLTNPNDQTRVKLVFKVRDEKDVFIEDEIRGLERVARES
;
A
#
# COMPACT_ATOMS: atom_id res chain seq x y z
N GLY A 1 0.77 -4.30 -7.77
CA GLY A 1 -0.23 -4.02 -6.72
C GLY A 1 -0.65 -5.31 -6.07
N GLN A 2 0.28 -5.96 -5.38
CA GLN A 2 0.00 -7.20 -4.64
C GLN A 2 -0.59 -6.86 -3.27
N HIS A 3 -1.28 -7.83 -2.67
CA HIS A 3 -1.90 -7.70 -1.35
C HIS A 3 -1.32 -8.74 -0.39
N ILE A 4 -1.41 -8.43 0.89
CA ILE A 4 -1.15 -9.38 1.97
C ILE A 4 -2.43 -9.56 2.78
N ALA A 5 -2.60 -10.74 3.37
CA ALA A 5 -3.61 -11.01 4.36
C ALA A 5 -3.00 -10.82 5.76
N LEU A 6 -3.48 -9.79 6.46
CA LEU A 6 -3.17 -9.57 7.87
C LEU A 6 -4.19 -10.33 8.71
N ARG A 7 -3.72 -11.30 9.48
CA ARG A 7 -4.49 -12.00 10.50
C ARG A 7 -4.18 -11.41 11.86
N ALA A 8 -5.22 -11.05 12.60
CA ALA A 8 -5.14 -10.70 14.00
C ALA A 8 -5.88 -11.77 14.81
N GLU A 9 -5.19 -12.37 15.77
CA GLU A 9 -5.71 -13.44 16.61
C GLU A 9 -5.72 -13.00 18.08
N THR A 10 -6.90 -13.08 18.67
CA THR A 10 -7.19 -12.84 20.09
C THR A 10 -7.56 -14.16 20.77
N LYS A 11 -7.77 -14.16 22.09
CA LYS A 11 -8.20 -15.39 22.81
C LYS A 11 -9.53 -15.96 22.30
N GLU A 12 -10.43 -15.10 21.82
CA GLU A 12 -11.81 -15.49 21.50
C GLU A 12 -12.04 -15.59 20.00
N ASN A 13 -11.32 -14.80 19.20
CA ASN A 13 -11.60 -14.62 17.79
C ASN A 13 -10.33 -14.40 16.95
N ALA A 14 -10.39 -14.81 15.68
CA ALA A 14 -9.42 -14.47 14.67
C ALA A 14 -10.09 -13.76 13.49
N ILE A 15 -9.48 -12.67 13.03
CA ILE A 15 -9.96 -11.89 11.91
C ILE A 15 -8.86 -11.71 10.87
N ILE A 16 -9.22 -11.87 9.59
CA ILE A 16 -8.31 -11.66 8.46
C ILE A 16 -8.84 -10.51 7.62
N ARG A 17 -7.93 -9.59 7.24
CA ARG A 17 -8.21 -8.52 6.29
C ARG A 17 -7.04 -8.35 5.33
N ASN A 18 -7.37 -8.06 4.07
CA ASN A 18 -6.37 -7.84 3.03
C ASN A 18 -5.94 -6.38 2.99
N TYR A 19 -4.64 -6.15 2.91
CA TYR A 19 -4.04 -4.82 2.78
C TYR A 19 -2.98 -4.83 1.68
N THR A 20 -2.81 -3.70 1.00
CA THR A 20 -1.61 -3.48 0.18
C THR A 20 -0.54 -2.88 1.08
N PRO A 21 0.66 -3.47 1.19
CA PRO A 21 1.78 -2.83 1.87
C PRO A 21 2.13 -1.49 1.22
N ALA A 22 2.40 -0.47 2.02
CA ALA A 22 3.00 0.79 1.58
C ALA A 22 4.53 0.79 1.71
N THR A 23 5.08 -0.31 2.24
CA THR A 23 6.50 -0.52 2.52
C THR A 23 7.39 -0.21 1.32
N THR A 24 8.50 0.47 1.57
CA THR A 24 9.59 0.61 0.59
C THR A 24 10.34 -0.71 0.42
N TYR A 25 11.11 -0.85 -0.66
CA TYR A 25 11.95 -2.05 -0.85
C TYR A 25 13.00 -2.21 0.26
N SER A 26 13.58 -1.11 0.75
CA SER A 26 14.58 -1.14 1.82
C SER A 26 13.97 -1.58 3.15
N ASP A 27 12.79 -1.08 3.49
CA ASP A 27 12.10 -1.45 4.75
C ASP A 27 11.67 -2.91 4.73
N MET A 28 11.26 -3.40 3.57
CA MET A 28 10.95 -4.81 3.37
C MET A 28 12.18 -5.71 3.61
N GLN A 29 13.36 -5.32 3.11
CA GLN A 29 14.60 -6.07 3.40
C GLN A 29 14.99 -6.05 4.87
N ALA A 30 14.65 -4.97 5.59
CA ALA A 30 14.83 -4.87 7.03
C ALA A 30 13.79 -5.67 7.85
N GLY A 31 12.90 -6.43 7.18
CA GLY A 31 11.86 -7.21 7.84
C GLY A 31 10.69 -6.38 8.37
N ARG A 32 10.53 -5.13 7.90
CA ARG A 32 9.42 -4.25 8.28
C ARG A 32 8.34 -4.24 7.21
N ILE A 33 7.10 -4.06 7.65
CA ILE A 33 5.95 -3.88 6.76
C ILE A 33 5.13 -2.70 7.25
N ASP A 34 4.92 -1.72 6.37
CA ASP A 34 4.12 -0.55 6.65
C ASP A 34 2.74 -0.70 5.99
N LEU A 35 1.70 -0.45 6.78
CA LEU A 35 0.31 -0.51 6.34
C LEU A 35 -0.37 0.84 6.53
N ILE A 36 -0.99 1.33 5.47
CA ILE A 36 -1.86 2.51 5.55
C ILE A 36 -3.30 2.02 5.68
N VAL A 37 -3.85 2.16 6.89
CA VAL A 37 -5.18 1.62 7.22
C VAL A 37 -6.15 2.75 7.51
N ARG A 38 -7.24 2.82 6.74
CA ARG A 38 -8.39 3.63 7.12
C ARG A 38 -9.14 2.92 8.25
N LEU A 39 -9.28 3.62 9.36
CA LEU A 39 -10.02 3.13 10.51
C LEU A 39 -11.52 3.35 10.28
N VAL A 40 -12.29 2.27 10.39
CA VAL A 40 -13.74 2.28 10.19
C VAL A 40 -14.42 2.21 11.56
N PRO A 41 -15.39 3.09 11.87
CA PRO A 41 -16.16 3.00 13.11
C PRO A 41 -16.78 1.61 13.29
N ASN A 42 -16.65 1.05 14.50
CA ASN A 42 -17.13 -0.29 14.86
C ASN A 42 -16.53 -1.44 14.02
N GLY A 43 -15.48 -1.18 13.24
CA GLY A 43 -14.79 -2.21 12.47
C GLY A 43 -13.87 -3.02 13.36
N VAL A 44 -14.10 -4.34 13.46
CA VAL A 44 -13.33 -5.25 14.35
C VAL A 44 -11.81 -5.08 14.20
N MET A 45 -11.28 -5.14 12.96
CA MET A 45 -9.84 -4.95 12.73
C MET A 45 -9.38 -3.52 13.06
N SER A 46 -10.21 -2.50 12.77
CA SER A 46 -9.89 -1.11 13.10
C SER A 46 -9.80 -0.90 14.61
N THR A 47 -10.70 -1.49 15.39
CA THR A 47 -10.67 -1.44 16.85
C THR A 47 -9.43 -2.14 17.41
N ILE A 48 -9.02 -3.29 16.85
CA ILE A 48 -7.79 -3.99 17.24
C ILE A 48 -6.57 -3.11 16.97
N LEU A 49 -6.45 -2.56 15.75
CA LEU A 49 -5.29 -1.76 15.35
C LEU A 49 -5.19 -0.43 16.11
N GLN A 50 -6.33 0.21 16.44
CA GLN A 50 -6.38 1.44 17.24
C GLN A 50 -5.82 1.27 18.65
N ASN A 51 -5.96 0.06 19.21
CA ASN A 51 -5.60 -0.21 20.60
C ASN A 51 -4.36 -1.10 20.70
N VAL A 52 -3.57 -1.26 19.63
CA VAL A 52 -2.48 -2.26 19.58
C VAL A 52 -1.46 -2.09 20.70
N GLU A 53 -1.15 -0.85 21.10
CA GLU A 53 -0.25 -0.53 22.22
C GLU A 53 -0.82 -0.91 23.60
N HIS A 54 -2.14 -1.01 23.69
CA HIS A 54 -2.90 -1.20 24.93
C HIS A 54 -3.66 -2.53 24.98
N ALA A 55 -3.57 -3.36 23.93
CA ALA A 55 -4.38 -4.57 23.78
C ALA A 55 -3.68 -5.80 24.40
N PRO A 56 -4.40 -6.66 25.16
CA PRO A 56 -3.87 -7.93 25.63
C PRO A 56 -3.48 -8.85 24.46
N SER A 57 -2.33 -9.52 24.59
CA SER A 57 -1.72 -10.53 23.69
C SER A 57 -2.44 -10.83 22.37
N VAL A 58 -2.51 -9.85 21.46
CA VAL A 58 -2.92 -10.08 20.07
C VAL A 58 -1.73 -10.61 19.30
N LYS A 59 -1.90 -11.75 18.61
CA LYS A 59 -0.89 -12.28 17.70
C LYS A 59 -1.23 -11.85 16.28
N PHE A 60 -0.28 -11.20 15.62
CA PHE A 60 -0.39 -10.85 14.21
C PHE A 60 0.39 -11.85 13.36
N SER A 61 -0.19 -12.25 12.23
CA SER A 61 0.52 -12.99 11.20
C SER A 61 0.15 -12.46 9.82
N ILE A 62 1.09 -12.60 8.90
CA ILE A 62 0.97 -12.12 7.52
C ILE A 62 1.12 -13.31 6.59
N SER A 63 0.26 -13.37 5.58
CA SER A 63 0.38 -14.31 4.47
C SER A 63 0.25 -13.56 3.14
N LEU A 64 0.93 -14.07 2.11
CA LEU A 64 0.86 -13.51 0.77
C LEU A 64 -0.50 -13.83 0.15
N CYS A 65 -1.11 -12.86 -0.52
CA CYS A 65 -2.24 -13.09 -1.41
C CYS A 65 -1.71 -13.17 -2.84
N HIS A 66 -2.01 -14.26 -3.56
CA HIS A 66 -1.54 -14.45 -4.93
C HIS A 66 -2.40 -13.73 -5.99
N ASP A 67 -3.54 -13.16 -5.59
CA ASP A 67 -4.56 -12.61 -6.52
C ASP A 67 -4.40 -11.11 -6.82
N GLY A 68 -3.20 -10.55 -6.64
CA GLY A 68 -2.94 -9.13 -6.90
C GLY A 68 -2.58 -8.81 -8.35
N PHE A 69 -2.65 -7.53 -8.70
CA PHE A 69 -2.19 -7.07 -10.02
C PHE A 69 -0.67 -7.22 -10.15
N GLY A 70 -0.26 -8.15 -11.01
CA GLY A 70 1.12 -8.34 -11.46
C GLY A 70 1.46 -7.40 -12.61
N TYR A 71 2.47 -6.56 -12.41
CA TYR A 71 3.01 -5.70 -13.46
C TYR A 71 4.27 -6.33 -14.05
N THR A 72 4.46 -6.16 -15.37
CA THR A 72 5.66 -6.60 -16.09
C THR A 72 6.17 -5.43 -16.91
N ALA A 73 7.47 -5.13 -16.80
CA ALA A 73 8.09 -3.99 -17.46
C ALA A 73 7.86 -4.02 -18.98
N ASN A 74 7.63 -2.84 -19.58
CA ASN A 74 7.39 -2.64 -21.02
C ASN A 74 6.21 -3.43 -21.61
N LYS A 75 5.33 -4.02 -20.79
CA LYS A 75 4.16 -4.77 -21.29
C LYS A 75 3.12 -3.86 -21.96
N VAL A 76 3.11 -2.58 -21.59
CA VAL A 76 2.20 -1.57 -22.12
C VAL A 76 2.97 -0.27 -22.35
N SER A 77 2.54 0.56 -23.30
CA SER A 77 3.17 1.85 -23.56
C SER A 77 2.80 2.95 -22.55
N ALA A 78 1.70 2.76 -21.82
CA ALA A 78 1.21 3.69 -20.82
C ALA A 78 0.32 3.00 -19.78
N LEU A 79 0.38 3.50 -18.54
CA LEU A 79 -0.50 3.15 -17.43
C LEU A 79 -1.21 4.39 -16.93
N ILE A 80 -2.54 4.29 -16.81
CA ILE A 80 -3.36 5.30 -16.13
C ILE A 80 -3.83 4.68 -14.82
N LEU A 81 -3.32 5.22 -13.72
CA LEU A 81 -3.59 4.76 -12.36
C LEU A 81 -4.60 5.71 -11.73
N VAL A 82 -5.76 5.21 -11.31
CA VAL A 82 -6.83 6.02 -10.73
C VAL A 82 -7.17 5.50 -9.34
N GLY A 83 -7.09 6.36 -8.33
CA GLY A 83 -7.29 5.95 -6.93
C GLY A 83 -7.97 7.01 -6.08
N SER A 84 -8.44 6.58 -4.90
CA SER A 84 -8.93 7.47 -3.84
C SER A 84 -8.68 6.88 -2.45
N GLY A 85 -8.44 7.75 -1.46
CA GLY A 85 -8.11 7.33 -0.09
C GLY A 85 -6.95 6.32 -0.04
N THR A 86 -7.11 5.25 0.75
CA THR A 86 -6.09 4.19 0.87
C THR A 86 -5.96 3.31 -0.39
N GLY A 87 -6.83 3.48 -1.39
CA GLY A 87 -6.68 2.84 -2.70
C GLY A 87 -5.47 3.33 -3.50
N ILE A 88 -4.76 4.36 -3.00
CA ILE A 88 -3.53 4.88 -3.59
C ILE A 88 -2.34 3.93 -3.42
N THR A 89 -2.29 3.17 -2.33
CA THR A 89 -1.14 2.31 -1.98
C THR A 89 -0.75 1.32 -3.09
N PRO A 90 -1.66 0.54 -3.70
CA PRO A 90 -1.28 -0.35 -4.80
C PRO A 90 -0.81 0.41 -6.04
N LEU A 91 -1.30 1.62 -6.28
CA LEU A 91 -0.95 2.45 -7.44
C LEU A 91 0.45 3.01 -7.30
N ILE A 92 0.80 3.54 -6.12
CA ILE A 92 2.14 4.04 -5.83
C ILE A 92 3.18 2.93 -5.95
N ASN A 93 2.87 1.72 -5.50
CA ASN A 93 3.78 0.58 -5.67
C ASN A 93 4.01 0.23 -7.14
N ILE A 94 2.97 0.31 -7.98
CA ILE A 94 3.10 0.08 -9.43
C ILE A 94 3.91 1.20 -10.07
N ALA A 95 3.57 2.46 -9.78
CA ALA A 95 4.28 3.62 -10.30
C ALA A 95 5.76 3.58 -9.92
N ARG A 96 6.08 3.27 -8.66
CA ARG A 96 7.46 3.08 -8.20
C ARG A 96 8.17 1.99 -8.99
N ALA A 97 7.56 0.82 -9.15
CA ALA A 97 8.16 -0.29 -9.90
C ALA A 97 8.48 0.06 -11.36
N VAL A 98 7.65 0.89 -11.99
CA VAL A 98 7.91 1.43 -13.34
C VAL A 98 9.06 2.44 -13.30
N LEU A 99 8.90 3.51 -12.50
CA LEU A 99 9.78 4.68 -12.53
C LEU A 99 11.18 4.42 -11.99
N THR A 100 11.36 3.42 -11.12
CA THR A 100 12.70 3.06 -10.62
C THR A 100 13.39 2.00 -11.47
N ASN A 101 12.76 1.53 -12.55
CA ASN A 101 13.38 0.60 -13.49
C ASN A 101 13.88 1.37 -14.73
N PRO A 102 15.20 1.59 -14.90
CA PRO A 102 15.73 2.37 -16.02
C PRO A 102 15.47 1.73 -17.40
N ASN A 103 15.11 0.44 -17.43
CA ASN A 103 14.79 -0.26 -18.67
C ASN A 103 13.29 -0.23 -19.00
N ASP A 104 12.45 0.35 -18.14
CA ASP A 104 11.00 0.40 -18.35
C ASP A 104 10.58 1.75 -18.95
N GLN A 105 10.07 1.72 -20.17
CA GLN A 105 9.67 2.89 -20.95
C GLN A 105 8.16 3.18 -20.80
N THR A 106 7.49 2.50 -19.87
CA THR A 106 6.05 2.66 -19.64
C THR A 106 5.76 4.04 -19.04
N ARG A 107 4.94 4.84 -19.73
CA ARG A 107 4.53 6.15 -19.20
C ARG A 107 3.45 6.01 -18.13
N VAL A 108 3.64 6.62 -16.97
CA VAL A 108 2.67 6.56 -15.87
C VAL A 108 1.91 7.89 -15.76
N LYS A 109 0.58 7.81 -15.69
CA LYS A 109 -0.29 8.92 -15.27
C LYS A 109 -1.05 8.51 -14.03
N LEU A 110 -0.91 9.27 -12.95
CA LEU A 110 -1.63 9.05 -11.70
C LEU A 110 -2.70 10.11 -11.52
N VAL A 111 -3.94 9.67 -11.30
CA VAL A 111 -5.08 10.52 -10.92
C VAL A 111 -5.52 10.08 -9.54
N PHE A 112 -5.30 10.93 -8.55
CA PHE A 112 -5.63 10.63 -7.16
C PHE A 112 -6.63 11.65 -6.60
N LYS A 113 -7.70 11.14 -6.00
CA LYS A 113 -8.72 11.95 -5.33
C LYS A 113 -8.61 11.80 -3.82
N VAL A 114 -8.48 12.94 -3.13
CA VAL A 114 -8.66 13.07 -1.68
C VAL A 114 -9.96 13.81 -1.37
N ARG A 115 -10.48 13.65 -0.14
CA ARG A 115 -11.68 14.37 0.32
C ARG A 115 -11.28 15.66 1.02
N ASP A 116 -10.38 15.55 1.99
CA ASP A 116 -9.86 16.67 2.75
C ASP A 116 -8.32 16.76 2.58
N GLU A 117 -7.72 17.93 2.78
CA GLU A 117 -6.26 18.16 2.66
C GLU A 117 -5.46 17.30 3.65
N LYS A 118 -6.01 17.07 4.85
CA LYS A 118 -5.46 16.14 5.85
C LYS A 118 -5.37 14.68 5.38
N ASP A 119 -6.08 14.32 4.31
CA ASP A 119 -6.04 12.97 3.73
C ASP A 119 -4.88 12.81 2.71
N VAL A 120 -4.07 13.85 2.48
CA VAL A 120 -2.88 13.80 1.60
C VAL A 120 -1.65 13.29 2.39
N PHE A 121 -1.78 12.14 3.05
CA PHE A 121 -0.68 11.53 3.83
C PHE A 121 0.47 10.98 2.98
N ILE A 122 0.38 11.07 1.65
CA ILE A 122 1.33 10.48 0.69
C ILE A 122 1.91 11.52 -0.28
N GLU A 123 1.77 12.80 0.03
CA GLU A 123 2.21 13.89 -0.84
C GLU A 123 3.71 13.80 -1.17
N ASP A 124 4.54 13.66 -0.15
CA ASP A 124 6.00 13.62 -0.30
C ASP A 124 6.45 12.46 -1.19
N GLU A 125 5.76 11.32 -1.09
CA GLU A 125 6.05 10.15 -1.91
C GLU A 125 5.63 10.35 -3.37
N ILE A 126 4.46 10.97 -3.62
CA ILE A 126 4.04 11.36 -4.97
C ILE A 126 5.04 12.34 -5.58
N ARG A 127 5.48 13.35 -4.82
CA ARG A 127 6.48 14.33 -5.26
C ARG A 127 7.83 13.70 -5.53
N GLY A 128 8.24 12.71 -4.73
CA GLY A 128 9.44 11.93 -4.95
C GLY A 128 9.38 11.16 -6.27
N LEU A 129 8.28 10.47 -6.55
CA LEU A 129 8.08 9.77 -7.82
C LEU A 129 8.03 10.71 -9.02
N GLU A 130 7.39 11.88 -8.87
CA GLU A 130 7.37 12.90 -9.92
C GLU A 130 8.77 13.40 -10.26
N ARG A 131 9.65 13.59 -9.26
CA ARG A 131 11.05 13.97 -9.49
C ARG A 131 11.79 12.92 -10.30
N VAL A 132 11.70 11.65 -9.91
CA VAL A 132 12.31 10.53 -10.64
C VAL A 132 11.81 10.48 -12.09
N ALA A 133 10.51 10.68 -12.30
CA ALA A 133 9.90 10.68 -13.64
C ALA A 133 10.36 11.84 -14.55
N ARG A 134 10.88 12.94 -13.98
CA ARG A 134 11.41 14.08 -14.76
C ARG A 134 12.91 13.94 -15.07
N GLU A 135 13.61 13.12 -14.30
CA GLU A 135 15.06 12.87 -14.42
C GLU A 135 15.38 11.63 -15.27
N SER A 136 14.37 10.84 -15.64
CA SER A 136 14.44 9.66 -16.51
C SER A 136 14.06 9.97 -17.96
#